data_AF-A0AAD4L2R3-F1
#
_entry.id   AF-A0AAD4L2R3-F1
#
_cell.length_a   1.000
_cell.length_b   1.000
_cell.length_c   1.000
_cell.angle_alpha   90.00
_cell.angle_beta   90.00
_cell.angle_gamma   90.00
#
_symmetry.space_group_name_H-M   'P 1'
#
loop_
_entity.id
_entity.type
_entity.pdbx_description
1 polymer ?
#
loop_
_entity_poly.entity_id
_entity_poly.type
_entity_poly.pdbx_seq_one_letter_code
_entity_poly.pdbx_strand_id
1 'polypeptide(L)'
;RRTAPNYGFSLHPNRAVVRLQISQFDGALSDCEKVLSCQPKNKKAMHFKVRALYLLRQYKKSTSACQALLAEFPDAVDTKLLLESCRERVQESTKGAFDFCTMHTEASRKRNCQLDFADYIGPAVTRRGSEAGRGKGMFAKRHISQGELLLCEKALMMGHFEKDGFPMSVRLSQSQIAVGPHALLPSRITQFLYENPSKAGPFLRLFSPERGGRSSQLSYTPEGDPIIDAFAVTNIVQHNAFQVEHSIDFDEKLKVTVTDEFNSDCGL
;
A
#
# COMPACT_ATOMS: atom_id res chain seq x y z
N ARG A 1 -43.62 6.44 22.30
CA ARG A 1 -42.54 6.31 21.29
C ARG A 1 -41.26 5.89 22.02
N ARG A 2 -40.92 4.59 22.02
CA ARG A 2 -39.63 4.10 22.54
C ARG A 2 -38.57 4.46 21.51
N THR A 3 -37.67 5.38 21.82
CA THR A 3 -36.44 5.58 21.03
C THR A 3 -35.64 4.29 21.11
N ALA A 4 -35.44 3.62 19.98
CA ALA A 4 -34.55 2.45 19.91
C ALA A 4 -33.20 2.84 20.54
N PRO A 5 -32.60 2.01 21.41
CA PRO A 5 -31.32 2.35 22.00
C PRO A 5 -30.29 2.48 20.89
N ASN A 6 -29.39 3.45 21.03
CA ASN A 6 -28.42 3.89 20.04
C ASN A 6 -27.27 2.85 19.87
N TYR A 7 -27.61 1.58 19.63
CA TYR A 7 -26.68 0.44 19.59
C TYR A 7 -25.67 0.52 18.44
N GLY A 8 -25.98 1.27 17.36
CA GLY A 8 -25.08 1.45 16.22
C GLY A 8 -23.72 2.04 16.62
N PHE A 9 -23.71 3.05 17.50
CA PHE A 9 -22.48 3.69 17.96
C PHE A 9 -21.62 2.82 18.88
N SER A 10 -22.22 1.84 19.56
CA SER A 10 -21.49 0.89 20.41
C SER A 10 -20.70 -0.13 19.60
N LEU A 11 -21.15 -0.47 18.38
CA LEU A 11 -20.52 -1.49 17.54
C LEU A 11 -19.36 -0.95 16.69
N HIS A 12 -19.40 0.34 16.32
CA HIS A 12 -18.39 0.96 15.45
C HIS A 12 -16.94 0.87 15.98
N PRO A 13 -16.65 1.06 17.28
CA PRO A 13 -15.30 0.87 17.79
C PRO A 13 -14.79 -0.57 17.60
N ASN A 14 -15.63 -1.58 17.86
CA ASN A 14 -15.26 -2.98 17.68
C ASN A 14 -15.03 -3.31 16.19
N ARG A 15 -15.89 -2.78 15.31
CA ARG A 15 -15.71 -2.92 13.86
C ARG A 15 -14.42 -2.24 13.39
N ALA A 16 -14.08 -1.06 13.92
CA ALA A 16 -12.83 -0.39 13.61
C ALA A 16 -11.61 -1.24 14.00
N VAL A 17 -11.64 -1.91 15.16
CA VAL A 17 -10.56 -2.84 15.55
C VAL A 17 -10.37 -3.96 14.54
N VAL A 18 -11.46 -4.64 14.19
CA VAL A 18 -11.42 -5.75 13.22
C VAL A 18 -10.88 -5.24 11.88
N ARG A 19 -11.38 -4.10 11.40
CA ARG A 19 -10.92 -3.45 10.16
C ARG A 19 -9.43 -3.14 10.17
N LEU A 20 -8.89 -2.65 11.28
CA LEU A 20 -7.44 -2.45 11.41
C LEU A 20 -6.66 -3.77 11.31
N GLN A 21 -7.18 -4.86 11.88
CA GLN A 21 -6.53 -6.18 11.81
C GLN A 21 -6.50 -6.76 10.40
N ILE A 22 -7.56 -6.54 9.61
CA ILE A 22 -7.66 -6.98 8.21
C ILE A 22 -7.18 -5.93 7.19
N SER A 23 -6.46 -4.90 7.65
CA SER A 23 -5.89 -3.82 6.81
C SER A 23 -6.89 -2.97 6.02
N GLN A 24 -8.14 -2.84 6.49
CA GLN A 24 -9.16 -1.92 5.98
C GLN A 24 -9.08 -0.56 6.71
N PHE A 25 -8.00 0.19 6.50
CA PHE A 25 -7.68 1.36 7.31
C PHE A 25 -8.60 2.56 7.06
N ASP A 26 -9.00 2.82 5.80
CA ASP A 26 -9.94 3.90 5.48
C ASP A 26 -11.32 3.64 6.10
N GLY A 27 -11.80 2.39 6.04
CA GLY A 27 -13.04 1.97 6.70
C GLY A 27 -12.96 2.10 8.22
N ALA A 28 -11.83 1.72 8.84
CA ALA A 28 -11.60 1.89 10.27
C ALA A 28 -11.61 3.38 10.69
N LEU A 29 -10.98 4.23 9.88
CA LEU A 29 -10.96 5.68 10.11
C LEU A 29 -12.38 6.26 10.04
N SER A 30 -13.16 5.91 9.01
CA SER A 30 -14.54 6.36 8.86
C SER A 30 -15.43 5.94 10.04
N ASP A 31 -15.27 4.71 10.53
CA ASP A 31 -16.00 4.23 11.70
C ASP A 31 -15.66 5.02 12.97
N CYS A 32 -14.37 5.30 13.18
CA CYS A 32 -13.94 6.11 14.32
C CYS A 32 -14.50 7.53 14.23
N GLU A 33 -14.50 8.14 13.05
CA GLU A 33 -15.01 9.50 12.84
C GLU A 33 -16.52 9.60 13.08
N LYS A 34 -17.30 8.59 12.68
CA LYS A 34 -18.74 8.49 13.00
C LYS A 34 -19.01 8.39 14.50
N VAL A 35 -18.17 7.67 15.24
CA VAL A 35 -18.30 7.63 16.70
C VAL A 35 -17.94 8.98 17.30
N LEU A 36 -16.87 9.61 16.84
CA LEU A 36 -16.40 10.89 17.38
C LEU A 36 -17.32 12.06 17.05
N SER A 37 -18.10 12.01 15.96
CA SER A 37 -19.13 13.02 15.69
C SER A 37 -20.25 13.03 16.72
N CYS A 38 -20.52 11.88 17.36
CA CYS A 38 -21.56 11.76 18.38
C CYS A 38 -21.00 11.73 19.81
N GLN A 39 -19.79 11.21 19.98
CA GLN A 39 -19.09 11.10 21.25
C GLN A 39 -17.65 11.61 21.08
N PRO A 40 -17.43 12.94 21.07
CA PRO A 40 -16.11 13.52 20.77
C PRO A 40 -14.99 13.07 21.71
N LYS A 41 -15.34 12.72 22.95
CA LYS A 41 -14.40 12.27 23.99
C LYS A 41 -14.35 10.74 24.15
N ASN A 42 -14.78 9.98 23.15
CA ASN A 42 -14.68 8.52 23.20
C ASN A 42 -13.21 8.08 23.04
N LYS A 43 -12.57 7.73 24.16
CA LYS A 43 -11.15 7.31 24.22
C LYS A 43 -10.80 6.20 23.21
N LYS A 44 -11.66 5.18 23.07
CA LYS A 44 -11.42 4.06 22.14
C LYS A 44 -11.43 4.53 20.69
N ALA A 45 -12.44 5.30 20.29
CA ALA A 45 -12.55 5.81 18.92
C ALA A 45 -11.40 6.76 18.57
N MET A 46 -11.01 7.64 19.50
CA MET A 46 -9.83 8.50 19.31
C MET A 46 -8.56 7.65 19.14
N HIS A 47 -8.33 6.64 19.99
CA HIS A 47 -7.17 5.76 19.90
C HIS A 47 -7.09 5.01 18.56
N PHE A 48 -8.20 4.40 18.11
CA PHE A 48 -8.22 3.69 16.83
C PHE A 48 -8.12 4.64 15.63
N LYS A 49 -8.63 5.88 15.72
CA LYS A 49 -8.40 6.93 14.72
C LYS A 49 -6.91 7.23 14.56
N VAL A 50 -6.17 7.40 15.66
CA VAL A 50 -4.72 7.63 15.60
C VAL A 50 -4.02 6.49 14.88
N ARG A 51 -4.35 5.24 15.24
CA ARG A 51 -3.76 4.03 14.61
C ARG A 51 -4.11 3.92 13.14
N ALA A 52 -5.36 4.18 12.75
CA ALA A 52 -5.78 4.19 11.35
C ALA A 52 -4.98 5.22 10.53
N LEU A 53 -4.83 6.44 11.04
CA LEU A 53 -4.04 7.49 10.39
C LEU A 53 -2.56 7.10 10.27
N TYR A 54 -2.01 6.44 11.28
CA TYR A 54 -0.62 5.94 11.24
C TYR A 54 -0.42 4.88 10.15
N LEU A 55 -1.31 3.88 10.08
CA LEU A 55 -1.24 2.80 9.08
C LEU A 55 -1.54 3.30 7.66
N LEU A 56 -2.36 4.35 7.53
CA LEU A 56 -2.53 5.09 6.28
C LEU A 56 -1.32 5.97 5.91
N ARG A 57 -0.22 5.91 6.67
CA ARG A 57 1.00 6.73 6.50
C ARG A 57 0.72 8.24 6.55
N GLN A 58 -0.36 8.66 7.21
CA GLN A 58 -0.72 10.06 7.41
C GLN A 58 -0.11 10.57 8.72
N TYR A 59 1.22 10.44 8.87
CA TYR A 59 1.93 10.63 10.14
C TYR A 59 1.72 12.00 10.79
N LYS A 60 1.64 13.08 10.00
CA LYS A 60 1.33 14.44 10.52
C LYS A 60 -0.07 14.54 11.13
N LYS A 61 -1.08 13.95 10.49
CA LYS A 61 -2.44 13.90 11.03
C LYS A 61 -2.51 12.98 12.24
N SER A 62 -1.81 11.85 12.20
CA SER A 62 -1.69 10.93 13.35
C SER A 62 -1.05 11.63 14.56
N THR A 63 0.03 12.40 14.35
CA THR A 63 0.67 13.24 15.39
C THR A 63 -0.32 14.20 16.04
N SER A 64 -1.09 14.93 15.22
CA SER A 64 -2.09 15.89 15.70
C SER A 64 -3.20 15.18 16.50
N ALA A 65 -3.63 14.00 16.05
CA ALA A 65 -4.63 13.19 16.73
C ALA A 65 -4.10 12.57 18.04
N CYS A 66 -2.82 12.17 18.11
CA CYS A 66 -2.15 11.76 19.36
C CYS A 66 -2.18 12.90 20.39
N GLN A 67 -1.83 14.12 19.97
CA GLN A 67 -1.82 15.28 20.86
C GLN A 67 -3.22 15.59 21.40
N ALA A 68 -4.24 15.53 20.55
CA ALA A 68 -5.63 15.70 20.97
C ALA A 68 -6.08 14.60 21.95
N LEU A 69 -5.70 13.34 21.72
CA LEU A 69 -6.01 12.26 22.67
C LEU A 69 -5.31 12.50 24.01
N LEU A 70 -4.02 12.85 24.02
CA LEU A 70 -3.26 13.05 25.25
C LEU A 70 -3.70 14.28 26.05
N ALA A 71 -4.26 15.30 25.39
CA ALA A 71 -4.88 16.43 26.06
C ALA A 71 -6.12 16.02 26.88
N GLU A 72 -6.91 15.07 26.36
CA GLU A 72 -8.11 14.54 27.05
C GLU A 72 -7.77 13.39 28.01
N PHE A 73 -6.76 12.58 27.68
CA PHE A 73 -6.35 11.38 28.41
C PHE A 73 -4.82 11.32 28.58
N PRO A 74 -4.26 12.08 29.55
CA PRO A 74 -2.80 12.18 29.74
C PRO A 74 -2.10 10.85 30.09
N ASP A 75 -2.84 9.90 30.67
CA ASP A 75 -2.33 8.62 31.14
C ASP A 75 -2.27 7.53 30.05
N ALA A 76 -2.60 7.86 28.80
CA ALA A 76 -2.55 6.91 27.68
C ALA A 76 -1.11 6.62 27.22
N VAL A 77 -0.41 5.71 27.93
CA VAL A 77 0.98 5.31 27.65
C VAL A 77 1.18 4.89 26.20
N ASP A 78 0.31 4.03 25.67
CA ASP A 78 0.39 3.56 24.27
C ASP A 78 0.37 4.71 23.25
N THR A 79 -0.31 5.82 23.59
CA THR A 79 -0.39 6.98 22.69
C THR A 79 0.85 7.85 22.77
N LYS A 80 1.54 7.88 23.92
CA LYS A 80 2.85 8.53 24.04
C LYS A 80 3.88 7.82 23.16
N LEU A 81 3.93 6.49 23.23
CA LEU A 81 4.79 5.67 22.36
C LEU A 81 4.47 5.89 20.88
N LEU A 82 3.18 5.84 20.52
CA LEU A 82 2.77 6.07 19.12
C LEU A 82 3.07 7.50 18.64
N LEU A 83 3.01 8.50 19.52
CA LEU A 83 3.41 9.88 19.20
C LEU A 83 4.90 9.98 18.92
N GLU A 84 5.75 9.28 19.68
CA GLU A 84 7.19 9.20 19.43
C GLU A 84 7.46 8.57 18.06
N SER A 85 6.86 7.40 17.76
CA SER A 85 6.97 6.79 16.43
C SER A 85 6.47 7.72 15.32
N CYS A 86 5.36 8.42 15.51
CA CYS A 86 4.88 9.41 14.53
C CYS A 86 5.91 10.51 14.25
N ARG A 87 6.59 11.01 15.29
CA ARG A 87 7.62 12.04 15.15
C ARG A 87 8.82 11.53 14.40
N GLU A 88 9.26 10.30 14.67
CA GLU A 88 10.32 9.63 13.91
C GLU A 88 9.95 9.51 12.42
N ARG A 89 8.76 8.96 12.12
CA ARG A 89 8.25 8.85 10.73
C ARG A 89 8.14 10.23 10.03
N VAL A 90 7.82 11.29 10.76
CA VAL A 90 7.82 12.66 10.22
C VAL A 90 9.25 13.15 9.94
N GLN A 91 10.21 12.87 10.81
CA GLN A 91 11.62 13.23 10.57
C GLN A 91 12.20 12.47 9.38
N GLU A 92 11.94 11.17 9.29
CA GLU A 92 12.29 10.31 8.16
C GLU A 92 11.72 10.87 6.85
N SER A 93 10.40 11.12 6.79
CA SER A 93 9.75 11.59 5.56
C SER A 93 10.10 13.02 5.14
N THR A 94 10.58 13.86 6.06
CA THR A 94 10.91 15.26 5.76
C THR A 94 12.40 15.51 5.56
N LYS A 95 13.26 14.79 6.29
CA LYS A 95 14.71 15.00 6.30
C LYS A 95 15.51 13.83 5.74
N GLY A 96 14.88 12.68 5.51
CA GLY A 96 15.58 11.46 5.11
C GLY A 96 16.50 10.94 6.22
N ALA A 97 16.20 11.26 7.48
CA ALA A 97 16.99 10.86 8.64
C ALA A 97 16.66 9.41 9.03
N PHE A 98 17.27 8.46 8.33
CA PHE A 98 17.10 7.02 8.59
C PHE A 98 18.32 6.46 9.31
N ASP A 99 18.07 5.61 10.29
CA ASP A 99 19.10 4.77 10.90
C ASP A 99 19.16 3.44 10.14
N PHE A 100 20.04 3.38 9.13
CA PHE A 100 20.22 2.18 8.32
C PHE A 100 20.74 0.98 9.10
N CYS A 101 21.47 1.19 10.21
CA CYS A 101 21.92 0.11 11.07
C CYS A 101 20.73 -0.53 11.80
N THR A 102 19.82 0.29 12.33
CA THR A 102 18.56 -0.20 12.92
C THR A 102 17.70 -0.89 11.87
N MET A 103 17.52 -0.30 10.68
CA MET A 103 16.77 -0.91 9.58
C MET A 103 17.32 -2.30 9.22
N HIS A 104 18.64 -2.42 9.06
CA HIS A 104 19.30 -3.69 8.74
C HIS A 104 19.15 -4.73 9.85
N THR A 105 19.28 -4.30 11.10
CA THR A 105 19.11 -5.17 12.27
C THR A 105 17.69 -5.70 12.35
N GLU A 106 16.68 -4.84 12.16
CA GLU A 106 15.28 -5.25 12.12
C GLU A 106 14.97 -6.18 10.96
N ALA A 107 15.50 -5.88 9.77
CA ALA A 107 15.35 -6.71 8.58
C ALA A 107 15.92 -8.12 8.80
N SER A 108 17.03 -8.22 9.52
CA SER A 108 17.73 -9.49 9.76
C SER A 108 17.08 -10.35 10.84
N ARG A 109 16.28 -9.77 11.76
CA ARG A 109 15.68 -10.51 12.89
C ARG A 109 14.63 -11.54 12.45
N LYS A 110 13.85 -11.23 11.41
CA LYS A 110 12.72 -12.07 11.01
C LYS A 110 12.58 -12.10 9.49
N ARG A 111 12.58 -13.32 8.92
CA ARG A 111 12.15 -13.53 7.53
C ARG A 111 10.73 -13.00 7.36
N ASN A 112 10.50 -12.21 6.32
CA ASN A 112 9.21 -11.63 5.98
C ASN A 112 8.71 -10.57 6.98
N CYS A 113 9.61 -9.74 7.55
CA CYS A 113 9.20 -8.60 8.35
C CYS A 113 8.76 -7.42 7.47
N GLN A 114 7.66 -6.78 7.86
CA GLN A 114 7.27 -5.49 7.32
C GLN A 114 7.92 -4.42 8.18
N LEU A 115 8.99 -3.81 7.65
CA LEU A 115 9.70 -2.75 8.35
C LEU A 115 8.79 -1.51 8.51
N ASP A 116 8.88 -0.85 9.66
CA ASP A 116 8.07 0.32 9.95
C ASP A 116 8.88 1.61 9.83
N PHE A 117 9.16 2.04 8.61
CA PHE A 117 9.82 3.33 8.30
C PHE A 117 8.94 4.15 7.34
N ALA A 118 9.18 5.45 7.25
CA ALA A 118 8.43 6.35 6.38
C ALA A 118 8.99 6.41 4.95
N ASP A 119 8.18 6.90 4.02
CA ASP A 119 8.59 7.21 2.66
C ASP A 119 9.33 8.57 2.64
N TYR A 120 10.41 8.69 1.88
CA TYR A 120 11.20 9.90 1.69
C TYR A 120 11.56 10.10 0.23
N ILE A 121 11.29 11.31 -0.28
CA ILE A 121 11.73 11.77 -1.58
C ILE A 121 12.65 12.96 -1.33
N GLY A 122 13.91 12.85 -1.76
CA GLY A 122 14.94 13.86 -1.56
C GLY A 122 14.76 15.11 -2.43
N PRO A 123 15.84 15.82 -2.80
CA PRO A 123 15.79 17.04 -3.62
C PRO A 123 15.47 16.73 -5.10
N ALA A 124 14.46 15.90 -5.36
CA ALA A 124 14.00 15.48 -6.67
C ALA A 124 12.53 15.87 -6.90
N VAL A 125 12.14 16.00 -8.16
CA VAL A 125 10.76 16.17 -8.61
C VAL A 125 10.47 15.21 -9.75
N THR A 126 9.31 14.55 -9.68
CA THR A 126 8.83 13.73 -10.79
C THR A 126 8.02 14.58 -11.75
N ARG A 127 8.49 14.73 -12.99
CA ARG A 127 7.78 15.47 -14.06
C ARG A 127 7.93 14.75 -15.40
N ARG A 128 7.11 15.11 -16.38
CA ARG A 128 7.33 14.64 -17.76
C ARG A 128 8.58 15.32 -18.31
N GLY A 129 9.43 14.53 -18.98
CA GLY A 129 10.59 15.06 -19.69
C GLY A 129 10.19 15.80 -20.97
N SER A 130 11.13 16.55 -21.54
CA SER A 130 11.00 17.21 -22.84
C SER A 130 11.03 16.22 -24.01
N GLU A 131 11.62 15.05 -23.81
CA GLU A 131 11.76 14.02 -24.84
C GLU A 131 10.46 13.21 -25.00
N ALA A 132 9.98 13.15 -26.24
CA ALA A 132 8.83 12.33 -26.60
C ALA A 132 9.11 10.84 -26.32
N GLY A 133 8.13 10.14 -25.73
CA GLY A 133 8.20 8.70 -25.48
C GLY A 133 8.80 8.27 -24.13
N ARG A 134 9.60 9.10 -23.44
CA ARG A 134 10.24 8.69 -22.16
C ARG A 134 9.33 8.77 -20.92
N GLY A 135 8.15 9.36 -21.04
CA GLY A 135 7.19 9.44 -19.93
C GLY A 135 7.64 10.38 -18.79
N LYS A 136 7.42 9.96 -17.53
CA LYS A 136 7.80 10.72 -16.34
C LYS A 136 9.19 10.31 -15.88
N GLY A 137 10.05 11.29 -15.59
CA GLY A 137 11.36 11.08 -14.98
C GLY A 137 11.49 11.83 -13.65
N MET A 138 12.52 11.48 -12.87
CA MET A 138 12.93 12.25 -11.69
C MET A 138 13.99 13.28 -12.07
N PHE A 139 13.82 14.52 -11.61
CA PHE A 139 14.71 15.63 -11.91
C PHE A 139 15.20 16.27 -10.62
N ALA A 140 16.49 16.58 -10.53
CA ALA A 140 17.06 17.27 -9.38
C ALA A 140 16.50 18.70 -9.28
N LYS A 141 16.19 19.15 -8.06
CA LYS A 141 15.80 20.54 -7.75
C LYS A 141 16.99 21.44 -7.44
N ARG A 142 18.11 20.84 -7.05
CA ARG A 142 19.39 21.48 -6.72
C ARG A 142 20.54 20.53 -7.02
N HIS A 143 21.77 20.99 -6.87
CA HIS A 143 22.95 20.12 -6.87
C HIS A 143 22.81 19.03 -5.79
N ILE A 144 23.20 17.80 -6.15
CA ILE A 144 23.12 16.60 -5.31
C ILE A 144 24.52 16.05 -5.21
N SER A 145 25.01 15.87 -3.98
CA SER A 145 26.33 15.30 -3.74
C SER A 145 26.28 13.78 -3.80
N GLN A 146 27.39 13.15 -4.19
CA GLN A 146 27.50 11.69 -4.14
C GLN A 146 27.26 11.18 -2.71
N GLY A 147 26.48 10.12 -2.58
CA GLY A 147 26.09 9.54 -1.29
C GLY A 147 24.88 10.19 -0.61
N GLU A 148 24.32 11.27 -1.19
CA GLU A 148 23.09 11.86 -0.68
C GLU A 148 21.86 10.96 -0.95
N LEU A 149 21.02 10.75 0.06
CA LEU A 149 19.81 9.94 -0.07
C LEU A 149 18.79 10.60 -1.02
N LEU A 150 18.42 9.89 -2.08
CA LEU A 150 17.46 10.35 -3.08
C LEU A 150 16.03 9.89 -2.84
N LEU A 151 15.88 8.64 -2.43
CA LEU A 151 14.60 7.96 -2.32
C LEU A 151 14.69 6.87 -1.27
N CYS A 152 13.68 6.81 -0.40
CA CYS A 152 13.41 5.66 0.44
C CYS A 152 11.90 5.43 0.37
N GLU A 153 11.46 4.27 -0.10
CA GLU A 153 10.01 3.97 -0.25
C GLU A 153 9.69 2.68 0.47
N LYS A 154 8.67 2.72 1.32
CA LYS A 154 8.12 1.52 1.95
C LYS A 154 7.22 0.82 0.96
N ALA A 155 7.56 -0.43 0.64
CA ALA A 155 6.78 -1.29 -0.25
C ALA A 155 5.29 -1.25 0.11
N LEU A 156 4.44 -1.05 -0.91
CA LEU A 156 3.00 -1.07 -0.72
C LEU A 156 2.51 -2.45 -0.27
N MET A 157 3.07 -3.48 -0.90
CA MET A 157 2.78 -4.88 -0.63
C MET A 157 4.04 -5.71 -0.84
N MET A 158 4.20 -6.75 -0.04
CA MET A 158 5.31 -7.71 -0.15
C MET A 158 4.73 -9.10 -0.41
N GLY A 159 5.31 -9.82 -1.36
CA GLY A 159 5.02 -11.23 -1.60
C GLY A 159 6.00 -12.11 -0.84
N HIS A 160 5.51 -13.13 -0.17
CA HIS A 160 6.36 -14.11 0.52
C HIS A 160 5.97 -15.52 0.08
N PHE A 161 6.96 -16.42 0.06
CA PHE A 161 6.67 -17.84 -0.09
C PHE A 161 5.97 -18.32 1.17
N GLU A 162 4.73 -18.74 1.01
CA GLU A 162 4.01 -19.46 2.04
C GLU A 162 4.50 -20.92 2.04
N LYS A 163 4.40 -21.61 3.18
CA LYS A 163 4.87 -23.00 3.28
C LYS A 163 4.07 -23.94 2.38
N ASP A 164 2.82 -23.59 2.09
CA ASP A 164 1.89 -24.39 1.35
C ASP A 164 1.50 -23.70 0.04
N GLY A 165 1.80 -24.35 -1.07
CA GLY A 165 1.39 -23.93 -2.41
C GLY A 165 2.47 -23.18 -3.19
N PHE A 166 2.32 -23.26 -4.51
CA PHE A 166 3.17 -22.60 -5.48
C PHE A 166 2.29 -21.69 -6.34
N PRO A 167 2.08 -20.43 -5.92
CA PRO A 167 1.13 -19.57 -6.59
C PRO A 167 1.57 -19.31 -8.03
N MET A 168 0.61 -19.43 -8.94
CA MET A 168 0.81 -19.22 -10.37
C MET A 168 -0.32 -18.35 -10.90
N SER A 169 0.02 -17.40 -11.76
CA SER A 169 -0.96 -16.61 -12.51
C SER A 169 -0.67 -16.74 -13.99
N VAL A 170 -1.65 -17.17 -14.76
CA VAL A 170 -1.55 -17.31 -16.22
C VAL A 170 -2.29 -16.15 -16.86
N ARG A 171 -1.66 -15.49 -17.81
CA ARG A 171 -2.25 -14.42 -18.60
C ARG A 171 -2.25 -14.82 -20.07
N LEU A 172 -3.40 -15.35 -20.48
CA LEU A 172 -3.59 -15.91 -21.83
C LEU A 172 -3.42 -14.86 -22.93
N SER A 173 -3.87 -13.63 -22.73
CA SER A 173 -3.80 -12.57 -23.76
C SER A 173 -2.38 -12.13 -24.12
N GLN A 174 -1.42 -12.32 -23.21
CA GLN A 174 -0.01 -11.95 -23.41
C GLN A 174 0.90 -13.19 -23.44
N SER A 175 0.33 -14.40 -23.39
CA SER A 175 1.07 -15.68 -23.27
C SER A 175 2.13 -15.66 -22.17
N GLN A 176 1.80 -15.07 -21.01
CA GLN A 176 2.71 -14.93 -19.87
C GLN A 176 2.26 -15.77 -18.68
N ILE A 177 3.23 -16.39 -18.01
CA ILE A 177 3.02 -17.10 -16.74
C ILE A 177 3.90 -16.43 -15.69
N ALA A 178 3.28 -16.01 -14.59
CA ALA A 178 3.95 -15.50 -13.41
C ALA A 178 3.89 -16.58 -12.31
N VAL A 179 5.01 -16.81 -11.65
CA VAL A 179 5.23 -17.97 -10.78
C VAL A 179 5.90 -17.56 -9.48
N GLY A 180 5.33 -17.97 -8.35
CA GLY A 180 5.80 -17.61 -7.02
C GLY A 180 5.05 -16.39 -6.44
N PRO A 181 5.54 -15.81 -5.34
CA PRO A 181 4.75 -14.89 -4.52
C PRO A 181 4.28 -13.64 -5.26
N HIS A 182 4.99 -13.22 -6.31
CA HIS A 182 4.60 -12.10 -7.14
C HIS A 182 3.28 -12.35 -7.89
N ALA A 183 2.91 -13.61 -8.17
CA ALA A 183 1.66 -13.98 -8.82
C ALA A 183 0.42 -13.61 -7.99
N LEU A 184 0.57 -13.48 -6.66
CA LEU A 184 -0.51 -13.08 -5.75
C LEU A 184 -0.61 -11.56 -5.55
N LEU A 185 0.41 -10.79 -5.96
CA LEU A 185 0.43 -9.35 -5.73
C LEU A 185 -0.73 -8.62 -6.43
N PRO A 186 -1.09 -8.92 -7.70
CA PRO A 186 -2.18 -8.21 -8.36
C PRO A 186 -3.52 -8.36 -7.64
N SER A 187 -3.89 -9.56 -7.19
CA SER A 187 -5.15 -9.79 -6.48
C SER A 187 -5.14 -9.14 -5.09
N ARG A 188 -4.05 -9.30 -4.32
CA ARG A 188 -3.88 -8.69 -3.00
C ARG A 188 -3.91 -7.16 -3.06
N ILE A 189 -3.21 -6.57 -4.04
CA ILE A 189 -3.20 -5.12 -4.23
C ILE A 189 -4.58 -4.65 -4.68
N THR A 190 -5.25 -5.34 -5.61
CA THR A 190 -6.62 -5.00 -6.03
C THR A 190 -7.56 -4.92 -4.84
N GLN A 191 -7.56 -5.96 -3.99
CA GLN A 191 -8.36 -5.97 -2.76
C GLN A 191 -7.94 -4.86 -1.79
N PHE A 192 -6.64 -4.67 -1.57
CA PHE A 192 -6.14 -3.62 -0.69
C PHE A 192 -6.59 -2.22 -1.13
N LEU A 193 -6.59 -1.95 -2.43
CA LEU A 193 -7.02 -0.66 -3.00
C LEU A 193 -8.53 -0.46 -2.93
N TYR A 194 -9.31 -1.53 -3.10
CA TYR A 194 -10.76 -1.49 -2.90
C TYR A 194 -11.10 -1.13 -1.44
N GLU A 195 -10.41 -1.75 -0.50
CA GLU A 195 -10.61 -1.55 0.94
C GLU A 195 -9.99 -0.24 1.47
N ASN A 196 -9.02 0.32 0.75
CA ASN A 196 -8.35 1.58 1.06
C ASN A 196 -8.35 2.53 -0.15
N PRO A 197 -9.50 3.10 -0.51
CA PRO A 197 -9.64 3.97 -1.68
C PRO A 197 -8.65 5.15 -1.69
N SER A 198 -8.24 5.64 -0.52
CA SER A 198 -7.26 6.73 -0.40
C SER A 198 -5.88 6.38 -1.01
N LYS A 199 -5.57 5.09 -1.15
CA LYS A 199 -4.32 4.57 -1.71
C LYS A 199 -4.39 4.31 -3.21
N ALA A 200 -5.60 4.17 -3.78
CA ALA A 200 -5.79 3.85 -5.18
C ALA A 200 -5.30 4.97 -6.13
N GLY A 201 -5.60 6.23 -5.82
CA GLY A 201 -5.19 7.36 -6.68
C GLY A 201 -3.66 7.43 -6.93
N PRO A 202 -2.81 7.42 -5.88
CA PRO A 202 -1.36 7.33 -6.04
C PRO A 202 -0.92 6.09 -6.83
N PHE A 203 -1.50 4.93 -6.55
CA PHE A 203 -1.16 3.68 -7.22
C PHE A 203 -1.50 3.69 -8.71
N LEU A 204 -2.71 4.12 -9.10
CA LEU A 204 -3.15 4.20 -10.50
C LEU A 204 -2.35 5.22 -11.32
N ARG A 205 -1.56 6.08 -10.67
CA ARG A 205 -0.64 7.01 -11.33
C ARG A 205 0.72 6.39 -11.66
N LEU A 206 1.06 5.22 -11.11
CA LEU A 206 2.30 4.46 -11.41
C LEU A 206 2.37 4.04 -12.88
N PHE A 207 3.58 3.76 -13.36
CA PHE A 207 3.82 3.52 -14.78
C PHE A 207 3.06 2.29 -15.31
N SER A 208 2.49 2.39 -16.50
CA SER A 208 1.87 1.27 -17.22
C SER A 208 1.85 1.60 -18.71
N PRO A 209 2.32 0.72 -19.60
CA PRO A 209 2.44 0.99 -21.04
C PRO A 209 1.08 1.03 -21.74
N GLU A 210 0.16 0.13 -21.38
CA GLU A 210 -1.17 0.00 -21.98
C GLU A 210 -2.22 0.88 -21.29
N ARG A 211 -1.93 2.18 -21.10
CA ARG A 211 -2.95 3.04 -20.46
C ARG A 211 -4.20 3.21 -21.32
N GLY A 212 -4.16 3.00 -22.64
CA GLY A 212 -5.36 2.93 -23.49
C GLY A 212 -6.40 4.04 -23.26
N GLY A 213 -5.97 5.26 -22.95
CA GLY A 213 -6.87 6.38 -22.58
C GLY A 213 -7.56 6.28 -21.20
N ARG A 214 -7.29 5.24 -20.41
CA ARG A 214 -7.84 5.04 -19.06
C ARG A 214 -7.35 6.13 -18.10
N SER A 215 -8.31 6.75 -17.43
CA SER A 215 -8.05 7.81 -16.45
C SER A 215 -7.25 7.25 -15.27
N SER A 216 -6.26 8.01 -14.81
CA SER A 216 -5.57 7.73 -13.53
C SER A 216 -6.40 8.14 -12.31
N GLN A 217 -7.64 8.57 -12.51
CA GLN A 217 -8.58 8.92 -11.46
C GLN A 217 -9.43 7.70 -11.10
N LEU A 218 -9.70 7.57 -9.81
CA LEU A 218 -10.55 6.52 -9.29
C LEU A 218 -12.02 6.85 -9.62
N SER A 219 -12.70 5.90 -10.23
CA SER A 219 -14.15 5.95 -10.47
C SER A 219 -14.90 5.28 -9.32
N TYR A 220 -16.18 5.62 -9.15
CA TYR A 220 -17.03 5.06 -8.11
C TYR A 220 -18.35 4.58 -8.71
N THR A 221 -18.94 3.56 -8.09
CA THR A 221 -20.31 3.13 -8.40
C THR A 221 -21.33 4.15 -7.87
N PRO A 222 -22.59 4.11 -8.31
CA PRO A 222 -23.66 4.95 -7.75
C PRO A 222 -23.83 4.81 -6.22
N GLU A 223 -23.48 3.64 -5.67
CA GLU A 223 -23.53 3.32 -4.24
C GLU A 223 -22.34 3.91 -3.47
N GLY A 224 -21.33 4.43 -4.17
CA GLY A 224 -20.14 5.03 -3.58
C GLY A 224 -18.95 4.08 -3.39
N ASP A 225 -19.02 2.87 -3.96
CA ASP A 225 -17.92 1.90 -3.89
C ASP A 225 -16.85 2.19 -4.95
N PRO A 226 -15.55 2.02 -4.63
CA PRO A 226 -14.47 2.29 -5.58
C PRO A 226 -14.43 1.23 -6.69
N ILE A 227 -14.30 1.68 -7.94
CA ILE A 227 -14.12 0.80 -9.09
C ILE A 227 -12.62 0.60 -9.31
N ILE A 228 -12.12 -0.60 -9.01
CA ILE A 228 -10.71 -0.98 -9.23
C ILE A 228 -10.62 -1.95 -10.41
N ASP A 229 -10.00 -1.51 -11.50
CA ASP A 229 -9.72 -2.35 -12.66
C ASP A 229 -8.54 -3.30 -12.35
N ALA A 230 -8.87 -4.57 -12.10
CA ALA A 230 -7.89 -5.60 -11.80
C ALA A 230 -6.86 -5.81 -12.91
N PHE A 231 -7.22 -5.60 -14.19
CA PHE A 231 -6.28 -5.71 -15.31
C PHE A 231 -5.30 -4.54 -15.32
N ALA A 232 -5.78 -3.32 -15.04
CA ALA A 232 -4.92 -2.16 -14.89
C ALA A 232 -3.95 -2.31 -13.72
N VAL A 233 -4.43 -2.81 -12.57
CA VAL A 233 -3.57 -3.12 -11.41
C VAL A 233 -2.52 -4.15 -11.80
N THR A 234 -2.93 -5.21 -12.47
CA THR A 234 -2.06 -6.30 -12.93
C THR A 234 -0.95 -5.80 -13.86
N ASN A 235 -1.27 -4.92 -14.82
CA ASN A 235 -0.29 -4.29 -15.70
C ASN A 235 0.66 -3.36 -14.92
N ILE A 236 0.14 -2.55 -13.98
CA ILE A 236 0.98 -1.69 -13.14
C ILE A 236 1.95 -2.53 -12.30
N VAL A 237 1.49 -3.59 -11.65
CA VAL A 237 2.33 -4.43 -10.80
C VAL A 237 3.51 -5.00 -11.59
N GLN A 238 3.29 -5.51 -12.79
CA GLN A 238 4.37 -6.08 -13.61
C GLN A 238 5.52 -5.11 -13.91
N HIS A 239 5.21 -3.83 -14.09
CA HIS A 239 6.22 -2.84 -14.48
C HIS A 239 6.79 -2.05 -13.30
N ASN A 240 6.25 -2.21 -12.09
CA ASN A 240 6.68 -1.45 -10.91
C ASN A 240 7.04 -2.35 -9.72
N ALA A 241 6.80 -3.65 -9.79
CA ALA A 241 7.22 -4.59 -8.76
C ALA A 241 8.72 -4.84 -8.83
N PHE A 242 9.36 -4.85 -7.67
CA PHE A 242 10.75 -5.27 -7.52
C PHE A 242 10.77 -6.73 -7.07
N GLN A 243 11.55 -7.55 -7.76
CA GLN A 243 11.86 -8.90 -7.33
C GLN A 243 13.35 -8.97 -7.01
N VAL A 244 13.68 -9.54 -5.85
CA VAL A 244 15.05 -9.94 -5.58
C VAL A 244 15.26 -11.25 -6.33
N GLU A 245 16.01 -11.19 -7.43
CA GLU A 245 16.61 -12.37 -8.03
C GLU A 245 17.60 -12.94 -7.00
N HIS A 246 17.14 -13.88 -6.17
CA HIS A 246 18.06 -14.94 -5.81
C HIS A 246 18.28 -15.69 -7.11
N SER A 247 19.43 -15.46 -7.73
CA SER A 247 19.95 -16.14 -8.91
C SER A 247 19.71 -17.66 -8.77
N ILE A 248 18.60 -18.11 -9.33
CA ILE A 248 18.57 -19.36 -10.06
C ILE A 248 18.45 -18.85 -11.48
N ASP A 249 19.58 -18.84 -12.19
CA ASP A 249 19.56 -18.78 -13.64
C ASP A 249 18.67 -19.93 -14.10
N PHE A 250 17.41 -19.62 -14.38
CA PHE A 250 16.58 -20.39 -15.30
C PHE A 250 16.91 -19.95 -16.72
N ASP A 251 18.19 -19.71 -17.00
CA ASP A 251 18.60 -19.33 -18.33
C ASP A 251 18.50 -20.57 -19.25
N GLU A 252 17.82 -20.33 -20.36
CA GLU A 252 17.74 -21.08 -21.61
C GLU A 252 16.79 -22.29 -21.78
N LYS A 253 16.25 -22.96 -20.75
CA LYS A 253 15.41 -24.18 -20.99
C LYS A 253 13.89 -24.03 -20.83
N LEU A 254 13.39 -22.87 -20.44
CA LEU A 254 11.96 -22.57 -20.40
C LEU A 254 11.58 -21.41 -21.33
N LYS A 255 12.14 -21.42 -22.54
CA LYS A 255 11.31 -21.03 -23.69
C LYS A 255 10.23 -22.11 -23.78
N VAL A 256 9.07 -21.86 -23.18
CA VAL A 256 7.87 -22.61 -23.54
C VAL A 256 7.62 -22.27 -25.00
N THR A 257 8.17 -23.07 -25.91
CA THR A 257 7.69 -23.19 -27.27
C THR A 257 6.23 -23.55 -27.15
N VAL A 258 5.36 -22.59 -27.42
CA VAL A 258 4.00 -22.89 -27.86
C VAL A 258 4.19 -23.61 -29.19
N THR A 259 4.26 -24.94 -29.15
CA THR A 259 4.06 -25.75 -30.34
C THR A 259 2.59 -25.62 -30.70
N ASP A 260 2.31 -24.87 -31.77
CA ASP A 260 1.04 -24.95 -32.51
C ASP A 260 0.91 -26.38 -33.06
N GLU A 261 0.46 -27.30 -32.23
CA GLU A 261 -0.07 -28.60 -32.64
C GLU A 261 -1.48 -28.76 -32.08
N PHE A 262 -2.36 -27.85 -32.49
CA PHE A 262 -3.79 -28.13 -32.58
C PHE A 262 -4.22 -27.93 -34.04
N ASN A 263 -3.77 -28.85 -34.89
CA ASN A 263 -4.44 -29.13 -36.15
C ASN A 263 -4.44 -30.63 -36.38
N SER A 264 -5.60 -31.10 -36.88
CA SER A 264 -5.92 -32.44 -37.37
C SER A 264 -5.78 -33.61 -36.38
N ASP A 265 -6.89 -34.00 -35.75
CA ASP A 265 -7.60 -35.22 -36.14
C ASP A 265 -8.75 -35.55 -35.19
N CYS A 266 -9.96 -35.17 -35.59
CA CYS A 266 -11.22 -35.83 -35.22
C CYS A 266 -12.19 -35.59 -36.39
N GLY A 267 -12.00 -36.36 -37.46
CA GLY A 267 -13.02 -36.67 -38.44
C GLY A 267 -13.38 -38.14 -38.30
N LEU A 268 -14.71 -38.40 -38.26
CA LEU A 268 -15.45 -39.64 -38.00
C LEU A 268 -15.81 -39.90 -36.53
#